data_AF-A0A7S4Q497-F1
#
_entry.id   AF-A0A7S4Q497-F1
#
_cell.length_a   1.000
_cell.length_b   1.000
_cell.length_c   1.000
_cell.angle_alpha   90.00
_cell.angle_beta   90.00
_cell.angle_gamma   90.00
#
_symmetry.space_group_name_H-M   'P 1'
#
loop_
_entity.id
_entity.type
_entity.pdbx_description
1 polymer ?
#
loop_
_entity_poly.entity_id
_entity_poly.type
_entity_poly.pdbx_seq_one_letter_code
_entity_poly.pdbx_strand_id
1 'polypeptide(L)'
;MGEVGPILKLLYTKGYSVTIVGHSLGAAVASLLAVFLRSDISTIKAYCYGTPACVDWQLMGALLDCVVSVVNRDDVIPRLTMQNVQALAESALCAGQRAKTKAWMDEDWKALKDVERIAELRRRNAGLQAAAQDRPLSSEPSSAEEEKILRLCAAGVTREAALRALEKEQGDLNRALLSATEEEVWVSQEPAASAPTQPAAPAEPPPRPPQPAPGAWGFSGGSGNVMEQLHRLGDMATAAFAQPQRGGSAASSAPAAGSQAAVPPADGQRPEASLQVAVPGSKEDELPRFFIPGQVVHLYKQNGLSRAALASCTHEALTRIHPTPDMMEDHTVRAYDEALRQACIRNPMAPRWEAFEQRKVCACCGADFNWAYVLKSEPQRMLARVHCFSCGKVVCDGCSQNRRAHEQLGFIVPVRTCDSCFFSPDRDF
;
A
#
# COMPACT_ATOMS: atom_id res chain seq x y z
N MET A 1 11.21 28.10 -0.29
CA MET A 1 10.09 28.90 0.29
C MET A 1 10.16 30.40 0.00
N GLY A 2 11.26 30.93 -0.57
CA GLY A 2 11.47 32.37 -0.74
C GLY A 2 10.47 33.10 -1.66
N GLU A 3 9.76 32.40 -2.55
CA GLU A 3 8.85 33.05 -3.51
C GLU A 3 7.36 32.79 -3.19
N VAL A 4 7.00 31.55 -2.85
CA VAL A 4 5.59 31.16 -2.64
C VAL A 4 4.98 31.86 -1.42
N GLY A 5 5.72 31.96 -0.31
CA GLY A 5 5.21 32.59 0.91
C GLY A 5 4.79 34.06 0.70
N PRO A 6 5.67 34.93 0.19
CA PRO A 6 5.32 36.32 -0.12
C PRO A 6 4.12 36.45 -1.08
N ILE A 7 4.03 35.60 -2.12
CA ILE A 7 2.91 35.62 -3.07
C ILE A 7 1.60 35.28 -2.36
N LEU A 8 1.57 34.23 -1.54
CA LEU A 8 0.36 33.83 -0.81
C LEU A 8 -0.07 34.90 0.21
N LYS A 9 0.88 35.56 0.87
CA LYS A 9 0.60 36.70 1.75
C LYS A 9 -0.01 37.87 0.97
N LEU A 10 0.55 38.21 -0.19
CA LEU A 10 0.00 39.26 -1.05
C LEU A 10 -1.43 38.94 -1.47
N LEU A 11 -1.70 37.72 -1.95
CA LEU A 11 -3.06 37.30 -2.32
C LEU A 11 -4.02 37.38 -1.14
N TYR A 12 -3.58 36.97 0.06
CA TYR A 12 -4.38 37.10 1.28
C TYR A 12 -4.72 38.56 1.60
N THR A 13 -3.75 39.49 1.52
CA THR A 13 -4.01 40.93 1.71
C THR A 13 -4.93 41.53 0.65
N LYS A 14 -5.07 40.89 -0.51
CA LYS A 14 -6.04 41.25 -1.55
C LYS A 14 -7.44 40.66 -1.31
N GLY A 15 -7.64 39.94 -0.19
CA GLY A 15 -8.93 39.38 0.21
C GLY A 15 -9.19 37.95 -0.27
N TYR A 16 -8.20 37.25 -0.83
CA TYR A 16 -8.36 35.85 -1.23
C TYR A 16 -8.22 34.91 -0.03
N SER A 17 -9.04 33.86 0.01
CA SER A 17 -8.83 32.74 0.93
C SER A 17 -7.70 31.84 0.41
N VAL A 18 -6.75 31.48 1.28
CA VAL A 18 -5.64 30.59 0.92
C VAL A 18 -5.91 29.18 1.46
N THR A 19 -5.99 28.20 0.56
CA THR A 19 -6.10 26.78 0.90
C THR A 19 -4.96 26.02 0.23
N ILE A 20 -4.27 25.19 1.01
CA ILE A 20 -3.20 24.32 0.53
C ILE A 20 -3.75 22.89 0.42
N VAL A 21 -3.46 22.20 -0.67
CA VAL A 21 -3.83 20.80 -0.84
C VAL A 21 -2.60 19.99 -1.15
N GLY A 22 -2.50 18.79 -0.59
CA GLY A 22 -1.41 17.88 -0.89
C GLY A 22 -1.83 16.43 -0.76
N HIS A 23 -1.16 15.56 -1.51
CA HIS A 23 -1.29 14.11 -1.42
C HIS A 23 0.05 13.47 -1.07
N SER A 24 0.05 12.39 -0.29
CA SER A 24 1.26 11.65 0.10
C SER A 24 2.32 12.55 0.75
N LEU A 25 3.57 12.49 0.29
CA LEU A 25 4.63 13.42 0.71
C LEU A 25 4.24 14.90 0.52
N GLY A 26 3.52 15.22 -0.56
CA GLY A 26 3.01 16.57 -0.79
C GLY A 26 2.01 17.02 0.29
N ALA A 27 1.27 16.09 0.88
CA ALA A 27 0.39 16.35 2.01
C ALA A 27 1.18 16.72 3.28
N ALA A 28 2.31 16.07 3.52
CA ALA A 28 3.21 16.41 4.63
C ALA A 28 3.78 17.82 4.44
N VAL A 29 4.27 18.13 3.24
CA VAL A 29 4.76 19.48 2.90
C VAL A 29 3.66 20.52 3.05
N ALA A 30 2.44 20.23 2.59
CA ALA A 30 1.28 21.12 2.74
C ALA A 30 0.97 21.41 4.22
N SER A 31 0.99 20.38 5.07
CA SER A 31 0.71 20.53 6.50
C SER A 31 1.75 21.41 7.21
N LEU A 32 3.04 21.21 6.92
CA LEU A 32 4.12 21.99 7.51
C LEU A 32 4.15 23.42 6.96
N LEU A 33 3.86 23.61 5.67
CA LEU A 33 3.74 24.93 5.06
C LEU A 33 2.59 25.72 5.68
N ALA A 34 1.47 25.07 6.00
CA ALA A 34 0.35 25.71 6.69
C ALA A 34 0.76 26.24 8.07
N VAL A 35 1.61 25.51 8.81
CA VAL A 35 2.19 26.00 10.08
C VAL A 35 3.02 27.26 9.84
N PHE A 36 3.93 27.24 8.88
CA PHE A 36 4.85 28.35 8.63
C PHE A 36 4.15 29.64 8.19
N LEU A 37 3.04 29.54 7.48
CA LEU A 37 2.28 30.70 7.00
C LEU A 37 1.20 31.18 7.97
N ARG A 38 0.94 30.42 9.05
CA ARG A 38 -0.17 30.65 9.97
C ARG A 38 -0.11 31.99 10.68
N SER A 39 1.08 32.47 11.02
CA SER A 39 1.27 33.79 11.66
C SER A 39 0.87 34.95 10.77
N ASP A 40 0.97 34.79 9.46
CA ASP A 40 0.68 35.83 8.47
C ASP A 40 -0.70 35.66 7.82
N ILE A 41 -1.19 34.42 7.77
CA ILE A 41 -2.46 34.03 7.14
C ILE A 41 -3.26 33.21 8.16
N SER A 42 -3.98 33.91 9.04
CA SER A 42 -4.71 33.29 10.16
C SER A 42 -5.86 32.37 9.72
N THR A 43 -6.40 32.55 8.51
CA THR A 43 -7.50 31.74 7.97
C THR A 43 -7.01 30.59 7.08
N ILE A 44 -5.71 30.30 7.06
CA ILE A 44 -5.15 29.26 6.19
C ILE A 44 -5.73 27.88 6.53
N LYS A 45 -6.08 27.12 5.50
CA LYS A 45 -6.50 25.71 5.63
C LYS A 45 -5.62 24.82 4.79
N ALA A 46 -5.33 23.61 5.27
CA ALA A 46 -4.73 22.57 4.46
C ALA A 46 -5.57 21.29 4.47
N TYR A 47 -5.76 20.72 3.29
CA TYR A 47 -6.38 19.40 3.09
C TYR A 47 -5.32 18.44 2.58
N CYS A 48 -5.05 17.42 3.39
CA CYS A 48 -3.88 16.55 3.25
C CYS A 48 -4.37 15.11 3.06
N TYR A 49 -4.11 14.48 1.92
CA TYR A 49 -4.62 13.13 1.59
C TYR A 49 -3.50 12.11 1.67
N GLY A 50 -3.68 11.02 2.43
CA GLY A 50 -2.63 10.00 2.59
C GLY A 50 -1.37 10.56 3.25
N THR A 51 -1.55 11.48 4.19
CA THR A 51 -0.44 12.18 4.84
C THR A 51 0.37 11.23 5.72
N PRO A 52 1.69 11.10 5.50
CA PRO A 52 2.53 10.34 6.42
C PRO A 52 2.53 10.99 7.81
N ALA A 53 2.73 10.18 8.84
CA ALA A 53 2.92 10.68 10.19
C ALA A 53 4.27 11.44 10.26
N CYS A 54 4.20 12.77 10.34
CA CYS A 54 5.37 13.64 10.18
C CYS A 54 5.48 14.76 11.22
N VAL A 55 4.59 14.80 12.22
CA VAL A 55 4.60 15.82 13.28
C VAL A 55 4.66 15.16 14.65
N ASP A 56 5.29 15.82 15.62
CA ASP A 56 5.26 15.37 17.01
C ASP A 56 3.96 15.80 17.71
N TRP A 57 3.80 15.40 18.97
CA TRP A 57 2.62 15.73 19.76
C TRP A 57 2.43 17.24 19.97
N GLN A 58 3.52 18.00 20.08
CA GLN A 58 3.48 19.43 20.35
C GLN A 58 2.97 20.19 19.13
N LEU A 59 3.51 19.87 17.95
CA LEU A 59 3.10 20.46 16.68
C LEU A 59 1.70 20.00 16.25
N MET A 60 1.35 18.74 16.57
CA MET A 60 0.02 18.19 16.31
C MET A 60 -1.10 19.05 16.93
N GLY A 61 -0.92 19.50 18.17
CA GLY A 61 -1.89 20.38 18.84
C GLY A 61 -2.11 21.71 18.11
N ALA A 62 -1.05 22.31 17.56
CA ALA A 62 -1.13 23.57 16.81
C ALA A 62 -1.74 23.44 15.41
N LEU A 63 -1.96 22.21 14.94
CA LEU A 63 -2.44 21.89 13.60
C LEU A 63 -3.94 21.57 13.54
N LEU A 64 -4.58 21.31 14.69
CA LEU A 64 -5.95 20.81 14.80
C LEU A 64 -7.01 21.74 14.19
N ASP A 65 -6.75 23.03 14.08
CA ASP A 65 -7.71 24.01 13.59
C ASP A 65 -7.39 24.51 12.17
N CYS A 66 -6.23 24.18 11.60
CA CYS A 66 -5.88 24.58 10.22
C CYS A 66 -5.64 23.42 9.26
N VAL A 67 -5.33 22.21 9.74
CA VAL A 67 -5.04 21.05 8.88
C VAL A 67 -6.10 19.97 9.07
N VAL A 68 -6.57 19.42 7.95
CA VAL A 68 -7.40 18.22 7.89
C VAL A 68 -6.65 17.17 7.09
N SER A 69 -6.27 16.07 7.74
CA SER A 69 -5.70 14.91 7.08
C SER A 69 -6.77 13.85 6.82
N VAL A 70 -6.89 13.40 5.59
CA VAL A 70 -7.79 12.33 5.16
C VAL A 70 -6.97 11.07 4.99
N VAL A 71 -7.41 9.98 5.63
CA VAL A 71 -6.80 8.65 5.53
C VAL A 71 -7.81 7.70 4.91
N ASN A 72 -7.47 7.06 3.81
CA ASN A 72 -8.35 6.11 3.13
C ASN A 72 -8.07 4.67 3.57
N ARG A 73 -9.08 4.00 4.13
CA ARG A 73 -9.09 2.57 4.46
C ARG A 73 -7.79 2.11 5.09
N ASP A 74 -7.07 1.19 4.44
CA ASP A 74 -5.82 0.60 4.92
C ASP A 74 -4.59 1.20 4.21
N ASP A 75 -4.71 2.40 3.62
CA ASP A 75 -3.59 3.18 3.06
C ASP A 75 -2.36 3.11 3.96
N VAL A 76 -1.28 2.56 3.42
CA VAL A 76 -0.08 2.28 4.19
C VAL A 76 0.65 3.57 4.61
N ILE A 77 0.59 4.65 3.83
CA ILE A 77 1.47 5.82 4.01
C ILE A 77 1.27 6.53 5.36
N PRO A 78 0.04 6.82 5.81
CA PRO A 78 -0.18 7.39 7.16
C PRO A 78 0.31 6.50 8.31
N ARG A 79 0.48 5.20 8.05
CA ARG A 79 0.87 4.17 9.02
C ARG A 79 2.36 3.83 8.95
N LEU A 80 3.12 4.35 7.98
CA LEU A 80 4.56 4.09 7.82
C LEU A 80 5.38 4.88 8.83
N THR A 81 5.29 4.50 10.11
CA THR A 81 6.23 4.95 11.16
C THR A 81 7.23 3.85 11.47
N MET A 82 8.41 4.22 11.97
CA MET A 82 9.43 3.24 12.36
C MET A 82 8.88 2.20 13.33
N GLN A 83 8.09 2.64 14.32
CA GLN A 83 7.46 1.79 15.32
C GLN A 83 6.49 0.79 14.67
N ASN A 84 5.71 1.22 13.69
CA ASN A 84 4.73 0.36 13.03
C ASN A 84 5.41 -0.64 12.08
N VAL A 85 6.46 -0.23 11.37
CA VAL A 85 7.23 -1.13 10.50
C VAL A 85 7.98 -2.16 11.36
N GLN A 86 8.57 -1.75 12.49
CA GLN A 86 9.19 -2.67 13.44
C GLN A 86 8.17 -3.67 13.99
N ALA A 87 7.00 -3.21 14.44
CA ALA A 87 5.93 -4.09 14.93
C ALA A 87 5.44 -5.07 13.85
N LEU A 88 5.34 -4.61 12.60
CA LEU A 88 5.00 -5.48 11.46
C LEU A 88 6.09 -6.54 11.24
N ALA A 89 7.36 -6.14 11.19
CA ALA A 89 8.49 -7.04 11.03
C ALA A 89 8.56 -8.09 12.16
N GLU A 90 8.37 -7.67 13.40
CA GLU A 90 8.33 -8.57 14.56
C GLU A 90 7.18 -9.59 14.46
N SER A 91 6.01 -9.18 13.97
CA SER A 91 4.87 -10.07 13.78
C SER A 91 5.03 -11.04 12.61
N ALA A 92 5.70 -10.62 11.53
CA ALA A 92 5.78 -11.36 10.27
C ALA A 92 6.99 -12.29 10.16
N LEU A 93 8.11 -11.94 10.80
CA LEU A 93 9.39 -12.62 10.62
C LEU A 93 9.65 -13.69 11.68
N CYS A 94 10.38 -14.75 11.33
CA CYS A 94 10.88 -15.71 12.31
C CYS A 94 12.02 -15.10 13.14
N ALA A 95 12.33 -15.66 14.32
CA ALA A 95 13.25 -15.06 15.29
C ALA A 95 14.61 -14.60 14.72
N GLY A 96 15.21 -15.37 13.80
CA GLY A 96 16.47 -15.01 13.15
C GLY A 96 16.37 -13.86 12.12
N GLN A 97 15.21 -13.73 11.47
CA GLN A 97 14.94 -12.62 10.55
C GLN A 97 14.59 -11.34 11.32
N ARG A 98 13.93 -11.43 12.49
CA ARG A 98 13.65 -10.28 13.37
C ARG A 98 14.92 -9.53 13.78
N ALA A 99 15.97 -10.25 14.16
CA ALA A 99 17.25 -9.65 14.58
C ALA A 99 17.92 -8.88 13.44
N LYS A 100 17.88 -9.42 12.21
CA LYS A 100 18.45 -8.76 11.02
C LYS A 100 17.66 -7.51 10.65
N THR A 101 16.34 -7.58 10.63
CA THR A 101 15.50 -6.42 10.30
C THR A 101 15.64 -5.31 11.33
N LYS A 102 15.74 -5.65 12.63
CA LYS A 102 16.03 -4.65 13.67
C LYS A 102 17.37 -3.94 13.42
N ALA A 103 18.43 -4.69 13.09
CA ALA A 103 19.73 -4.11 12.77
C ALA A 103 19.68 -3.19 11.55
N TRP A 104 19.00 -3.59 10.46
CA TRP A 104 18.83 -2.75 9.27
C TRP A 104 18.01 -1.50 9.55
N MET A 105 16.94 -1.59 10.35
CA MET A 105 16.16 -0.43 10.76
C MET A 105 16.98 0.57 11.56
N ASP A 106 17.83 0.09 12.47
CA ASP A 106 18.73 0.94 13.25
C ASP A 106 19.76 1.64 12.34
N GLU A 107 20.27 0.95 11.32
CA GLU A 107 21.16 1.51 10.29
C GLU A 107 20.46 2.57 9.43
N ASP A 108 19.27 2.27 8.91
CA ASP A 108 18.46 3.20 8.10
C ASP A 108 18.08 4.45 8.89
N TRP A 109 17.73 4.28 10.17
CA TRP A 109 17.43 5.39 11.06
C TRP A 109 18.64 6.32 11.29
N LYS A 110 19.81 5.74 11.52
CA LYS A 110 21.06 6.51 11.64
C LYS A 110 21.37 7.25 10.35
N ALA A 111 21.13 6.63 9.19
CA ALA A 111 21.31 7.27 7.89
C ALA A 111 20.34 8.44 7.66
N LEU A 112 19.10 8.35 8.14
CA LEU A 112 18.11 9.44 8.04
C LEU A 112 18.41 10.61 8.98
N LYS A 113 19.05 10.37 10.12
CA LYS A 113 19.50 11.43 11.04
C LYS A 113 20.71 12.22 10.54
N ASP A 114 21.40 11.71 9.53
CA ASP A 114 22.56 12.37 8.93
C ASP A 114 22.13 13.52 8.00
N VAL A 115 21.75 14.64 8.63
CA VAL A 115 21.27 15.85 7.96
C VAL A 115 22.33 16.40 7.00
N GLU A 116 23.61 16.23 7.30
CA GLU A 116 24.73 16.67 6.46
C GLU A 116 24.80 15.84 5.17
N ARG A 117 24.69 14.51 5.27
CA ARG A 117 24.60 13.61 4.11
C ARG A 117 23.35 13.84 3.29
N ILE A 118 22.19 14.09 3.90
CA ILE A 118 20.95 14.41 3.16
C ILE A 118 21.10 15.73 2.40
N ALA A 119 21.71 16.75 3.01
CA ALA A 119 21.98 18.03 2.36
C ALA A 119 23.01 17.89 1.23
N GLU A 120 24.05 17.07 1.41
CA GLU A 120 25.04 16.78 0.38
C GLU A 120 24.44 16.01 -0.81
N LEU A 121 23.61 14.98 -0.56
CA LEU A 121 22.92 14.23 -1.60
C LEU A 121 22.01 15.12 -2.44
N ARG A 122 21.29 16.05 -1.82
CA ARG A 122 20.47 17.04 -2.55
C ARG A 122 21.32 17.98 -3.41
N ARG A 123 22.45 18.45 -2.89
CA ARG A 123 23.40 19.29 -3.64
C ARG A 123 24.01 18.52 -4.82
N ARG A 124 24.39 17.26 -4.62
CA ARG A 124 24.91 16.39 -5.69
C ARG A 124 23.87 16.10 -6.75
N ASN A 125 22.62 15.83 -6.40
CA ASN A 125 21.56 15.59 -7.39
C ASN A 125 21.28 16.83 -8.26
N ALA A 126 21.31 18.03 -7.67
CA ALA A 126 21.22 19.27 -8.43
C ALA A 126 22.42 19.46 -9.38
N GLY A 127 23.63 19.09 -8.94
CA GLY A 127 24.83 19.11 -9.78
C GLY A 127 24.83 18.07 -10.89
N LEU A 128 24.29 16.87 -10.64
CA LEU A 128 24.19 15.78 -11.62
C LEU A 128 23.17 16.11 -12.72
N GLN A 129 22.06 16.77 -12.39
CA GLN A 129 21.11 17.27 -13.40
C GLN A 129 21.72 18.35 -14.31
N ALA A 130 22.64 19.17 -13.79
CA ALA A 130 23.39 20.13 -14.60
C ALA A 130 24.48 19.46 -15.46
N ALA A 131 25.17 18.44 -14.94
CA ALA A 131 26.23 17.73 -15.65
C ALA A 131 25.72 16.75 -16.73
N ALA A 132 24.48 16.27 -16.62
CA ALA A 132 23.87 15.36 -17.61
C ALA A 132 23.55 16.03 -18.96
N GLN A 133 23.60 17.37 -19.04
CA GLN A 133 23.40 18.09 -20.29
C GLN A 133 24.65 18.19 -21.17
N ASP A 134 25.84 17.80 -20.65
CA ASP A 134 27.10 18.24 -21.24
C ASP A 134 28.22 17.18 -21.17
N ARG A 135 28.02 16.00 -21.75
CA ARG A 135 29.12 15.01 -21.86
C ARG A 135 29.16 14.23 -23.18
N PRO A 136 30.27 14.26 -23.94
CA PRO A 136 30.50 13.42 -25.11
C PRO A 136 31.09 12.05 -24.74
N LEU A 137 30.79 11.04 -25.56
CA LEU A 137 31.18 9.64 -25.40
C LEU A 137 32.64 9.38 -25.83
N SER A 138 33.41 8.65 -25.00
CA SER A 138 34.57 7.87 -25.42
C SER A 138 34.73 6.61 -24.56
N SER A 139 35.18 5.54 -25.19
CA SER A 139 34.92 4.13 -24.86
C SER A 139 36.15 3.37 -24.34
N GLU A 140 36.57 3.63 -23.11
CA GLU A 140 37.47 2.75 -22.33
C GLU A 140 37.08 2.86 -20.86
N PRO A 141 36.86 1.75 -20.13
CA PRO A 141 36.40 1.81 -18.74
C PRO A 141 37.50 2.40 -17.85
N SER A 142 37.14 3.45 -17.13
CA SER A 142 38.02 4.14 -16.19
C SER A 142 38.39 3.23 -14.99
N SER A 143 39.46 3.55 -14.26
CA SER A 143 39.85 2.82 -13.04
C SER A 143 38.73 2.76 -11.98
N ALA A 144 37.81 3.73 -12.00
CA ALA A 144 36.63 3.78 -11.13
C ALA A 144 35.52 2.81 -11.58
N GLU A 145 35.44 2.46 -12.86
CA GLU A 145 34.53 1.43 -13.37
C GLU A 145 35.06 0.03 -13.08
N GLU A 146 36.38 -0.16 -13.15
CA GLU A 146 37.04 -1.42 -12.75
C GLU A 146 36.76 -1.75 -11.27
N GLU A 147 36.79 -0.74 -10.38
CA GLU A 147 36.47 -0.93 -8.96
C GLU A 147 34.99 -1.33 -8.74
N LYS A 148 34.07 -0.74 -9.51
CA LYS A 148 32.64 -1.08 -9.44
C LYS A 148 32.39 -2.51 -9.91
N ILE A 149 33.05 -2.94 -10.97
CA ILE A 149 32.97 -4.32 -11.48
C ILE A 149 33.47 -5.29 -10.41
N LEU A 150 34.61 -5.00 -9.77
CA LEU A 150 35.15 -5.85 -8.69
C LEU A 150 34.19 -5.95 -7.49
N ARG A 151 33.51 -4.87 -7.12
CA ARG A 151 32.51 -4.87 -6.04
C ARG A 151 31.28 -5.71 -6.37
N LEU A 152 30.79 -5.67 -7.61
CA LEU A 152 29.68 -6.52 -8.07
C LEU A 152 30.11 -8.00 -8.11
N CYS A 153 31.33 -8.29 -8.57
CA CYS A 153 31.89 -9.64 -8.52
C CYS A 153 32.02 -10.18 -7.09
N ALA A 154 32.44 -9.35 -6.14
CA ALA A 154 32.49 -9.72 -4.73
C ALA A 154 31.10 -9.99 -4.13
N ALA A 155 30.05 -9.39 -4.71
CA ALA A 155 28.66 -9.65 -4.36
C ALA A 155 28.06 -10.89 -5.07
N GLY A 156 28.87 -11.64 -5.83
CA GLY A 156 28.48 -12.91 -6.45
C GLY A 156 27.99 -12.80 -7.89
N VAL A 157 28.03 -11.62 -8.51
CA VAL A 157 27.64 -11.39 -9.90
C VAL A 157 28.81 -11.70 -10.83
N THR A 158 28.60 -12.41 -11.94
CA THR A 158 29.67 -12.66 -12.91
C THR A 158 30.19 -11.37 -13.53
N ARG A 159 31.49 -11.31 -13.85
CA ARG A 159 32.13 -10.10 -14.40
C ARG A 159 31.43 -9.59 -15.67
N GLU A 160 30.96 -10.50 -16.49
CA GLU A 160 30.24 -10.20 -17.74
C GLU A 160 28.84 -9.62 -17.49
N ALA A 161 28.11 -10.14 -16.48
CA ALA A 161 26.83 -9.56 -16.06
C ALA A 161 27.02 -8.19 -15.39
N ALA A 162 28.08 -8.03 -14.60
CA ALA A 162 28.44 -6.75 -13.97
C ALA A 162 28.73 -5.66 -15.00
N LEU A 163 29.48 -5.98 -16.07
CA LEU A 163 29.77 -5.06 -17.18
C LEU A 163 28.49 -4.60 -17.89
N ARG A 164 27.64 -5.56 -18.31
CA ARG A 164 26.37 -5.24 -18.99
C ARG A 164 25.42 -4.44 -18.12
N ALA A 165 25.32 -4.79 -16.84
CA ALA A 165 24.43 -4.11 -15.90
C ALA A 165 24.92 -2.69 -15.58
N LEU A 166 26.24 -2.48 -15.45
CA LEU A 166 26.81 -1.14 -15.28
C LEU A 166 26.64 -0.29 -16.54
N GLU A 167 26.77 -0.86 -17.74
CA GLU A 167 26.53 -0.13 -18.99
C GLU A 167 25.04 0.26 -19.13
N LYS A 168 24.13 -0.70 -18.88
CA LYS A 168 22.68 -0.50 -18.92
C LYS A 168 22.19 0.55 -17.92
N GLU A 169 22.71 0.51 -16.68
CA GLU A 169 22.33 1.42 -15.60
C GLU A 169 23.27 2.63 -15.49
N GLN A 170 24.01 2.96 -16.55
CA GLN A 170 24.85 4.16 -16.67
C GLN A 170 25.85 4.36 -15.51
N GLY A 171 26.38 3.25 -14.98
CA GLY A 171 27.40 3.22 -13.94
C GLY A 171 26.87 3.33 -12.49
N ASP A 172 25.55 3.26 -12.26
CA ASP A 172 24.95 3.18 -10.93
C ASP A 172 25.11 1.77 -10.34
N LEU A 173 25.92 1.67 -9.28
CA LEU A 173 26.30 0.40 -8.66
C LEU A 173 25.12 -0.36 -8.05
N ASN A 174 24.17 0.34 -7.41
CA ASN A 174 23.07 -0.30 -6.70
C ASN A 174 22.01 -0.83 -7.68
N ARG A 175 21.73 -0.04 -8.74
CA ARG A 175 20.83 -0.47 -9.81
C ARG A 175 21.44 -1.59 -10.64
N ALA A 176 22.75 -1.52 -10.91
CA ALA A 176 23.46 -2.59 -11.62
C ALA A 176 23.48 -3.90 -10.84
N LEU A 177 23.65 -3.86 -9.51
CA LEU A 177 23.56 -5.06 -8.67
C LEU A 177 22.17 -5.72 -8.75
N LEU A 178 21.10 -4.92 -8.67
CA LEU A 178 19.73 -5.42 -8.78
C LEU A 178 19.45 -5.99 -10.17
N SER A 179 19.79 -5.27 -11.25
CA SER A 179 19.58 -5.76 -12.62
C SER A 179 20.40 -7.01 -12.94
N ALA A 180 21.63 -7.13 -12.43
CA ALA A 180 22.49 -8.28 -12.72
C ALA A 180 22.05 -9.53 -11.95
N THR A 181 21.58 -9.37 -10.71
CA THR A 181 21.06 -10.48 -9.91
C THR A 181 19.71 -10.99 -10.42
N GLU A 182 18.86 -10.14 -10.96
CA GLU A 182 17.61 -10.55 -11.62
C GLU A 182 17.85 -11.37 -12.90
N GLU A 183 18.89 -11.04 -13.68
CA GLU A 183 19.24 -11.77 -14.92
C GLU A 183 19.89 -13.14 -14.62
N GLU A 184 20.76 -13.27 -13.61
CA GLU A 184 21.42 -14.55 -13.27
C GLU A 184 20.46 -15.58 -12.66
N VAL A 185 19.40 -15.13 -11.97
CA VAL A 185 18.33 -16.00 -11.44
C VAL A 185 17.51 -16.63 -12.57
N TRP A 186 17.38 -15.96 -13.72
CA TRP A 186 16.66 -16.49 -14.88
C TRP A 186 17.45 -17.56 -15.64
N VAL A 187 18.79 -17.42 -15.73
CA VAL A 187 19.66 -18.37 -16.45
C VAL A 187 19.82 -19.70 -15.69
N SER A 188 19.64 -19.71 -14.37
CA SER A 188 19.76 -20.93 -13.54
C SER A 188 18.50 -21.83 -13.55
N GLN A 189 17.46 -21.46 -14.32
CA GLN A 189 16.22 -22.23 -14.49
C GLN A 189 16.00 -22.68 -15.94
N GLU A 190 16.96 -23.37 -16.56
CA GLU A 190 16.64 -24.13 -17.78
C GLU A 190 15.92 -25.44 -17.44
N PRO A 191 14.75 -25.74 -18.05
CA PRO A 191 14.08 -27.02 -17.84
C PRO A 191 14.82 -28.14 -18.56
N ALA A 192 14.95 -29.28 -17.88
CA ALA A 192 15.53 -30.50 -18.41
C ALA A 192 14.89 -30.91 -19.76
N ALA A 193 15.76 -31.22 -20.73
CA ALA A 193 15.40 -31.73 -22.04
C ALA A 193 14.44 -32.94 -21.95
N SER A 194 13.30 -32.84 -22.63
CA SER A 194 12.40 -33.97 -22.88
C SER A 194 12.48 -34.38 -24.35
N ALA A 195 12.57 -35.70 -24.58
CA ALA A 195 12.73 -36.36 -25.88
C ALA A 195 11.48 -36.20 -26.79
N PRO A 196 11.60 -36.45 -28.11
CA PRO A 196 10.70 -35.88 -29.11
C PRO A 196 9.41 -36.68 -29.28
N THR A 197 8.28 -35.97 -29.39
CA THR A 197 7.02 -36.51 -29.91
C THR A 197 6.62 -35.73 -31.17
N GLN A 198 6.20 -36.45 -32.21
CA GLN A 198 5.89 -35.96 -33.55
C GLN A 198 4.71 -34.97 -33.62
N PRO A 199 4.60 -34.15 -34.70
CA PRO A 199 3.71 -32.99 -34.75
C PRO A 199 2.29 -33.32 -35.23
N ALA A 200 1.29 -32.67 -34.62
CA ALA A 200 -0.06 -32.52 -35.16
C ALA A 200 -0.27 -31.07 -35.63
N ALA A 201 -1.06 -30.92 -36.71
CA ALA A 201 -1.23 -29.73 -37.57
C ALA A 201 -1.74 -28.44 -36.88
N PRO A 202 -1.50 -27.25 -37.46
CA PRO A 202 -1.79 -25.96 -36.81
C PRO A 202 -3.26 -25.54 -36.97
N ALA A 203 -3.85 -25.04 -35.89
CA ALA A 203 -5.10 -24.27 -35.90
C ALA A 203 -4.79 -22.77 -35.78
N GLU A 204 -5.49 -21.95 -36.56
CA GLU A 204 -5.30 -20.49 -36.66
C GLU A 204 -5.62 -19.73 -35.36
N PRO A 205 -4.92 -18.62 -35.06
CA PRO A 205 -5.24 -17.77 -33.91
C PRO A 205 -6.34 -16.72 -34.23
N PRO A 206 -7.20 -16.36 -33.25
CA PRO A 206 -8.25 -15.35 -33.42
C PRO A 206 -7.70 -13.90 -33.40
N PRO A 207 -8.47 -12.92 -33.94
CA PRO A 207 -7.96 -11.58 -34.22
C PRO A 207 -7.81 -10.69 -32.97
N ARG A 208 -6.83 -9.79 -33.04
CA ARG A 208 -6.44 -8.84 -32.00
C ARG A 208 -7.38 -7.62 -31.96
N PRO A 209 -7.81 -7.12 -30.78
CA PRO A 209 -8.65 -5.92 -30.69
C PRO A 209 -7.84 -4.62 -30.93
N PRO A 210 -8.50 -3.51 -31.32
CA PRO A 210 -7.84 -2.30 -31.81
C PRO A 210 -7.28 -1.43 -30.67
N GLN A 211 -6.15 -0.79 -30.93
CA GLN A 211 -5.55 0.22 -30.05
C GLN A 211 -6.21 1.60 -30.24
N PRO A 212 -6.36 2.41 -29.18
CA PRO A 212 -6.63 3.84 -29.33
C PRO A 212 -5.33 4.66 -29.50
N ALA A 213 -5.39 5.66 -30.38
CA ALA A 213 -4.33 6.64 -30.68
C ALA A 213 -4.31 7.80 -29.63
N PRO A 214 -3.25 8.64 -29.61
CA PRO A 214 -2.77 9.32 -28.42
C PRO A 214 -3.33 10.74 -28.24
N GLY A 215 -3.42 11.19 -26.98
CA GLY A 215 -3.63 12.61 -26.67
C GLY A 215 -4.05 12.88 -25.23
N ALA A 216 -3.09 13.04 -24.30
CA ALA A 216 -3.28 13.82 -23.08
C ALA A 216 -1.92 14.22 -22.51
N TRP A 217 -1.74 15.51 -22.27
CA TRP A 217 -0.51 16.17 -21.89
C TRP A 217 -0.11 15.78 -20.45
N GLY A 218 1.08 15.20 -20.30
CA GLY A 218 1.65 14.84 -19.00
C GLY A 218 2.48 16.00 -18.43
N PHE A 219 2.08 16.50 -17.25
CA PHE A 219 2.97 17.24 -16.37
C PHE A 219 3.93 16.23 -15.71
N SER A 220 5.21 16.29 -16.10
CA SER A 220 6.29 15.50 -15.51
C SER A 220 6.81 16.17 -14.24
N GLY A 221 6.73 15.46 -13.11
CA GLY A 221 7.42 15.82 -11.86
C GLY A 221 7.68 14.55 -11.04
N GLY A 222 8.96 14.20 -10.88
CA GLY A 222 9.42 12.90 -10.37
C GLY A 222 8.86 12.50 -9.01
N SER A 223 8.06 11.43 -8.99
CA SER A 223 7.70 10.65 -7.80
C SER A 223 7.58 9.15 -8.09
N GLY A 224 7.87 8.73 -9.34
CA GLY A 224 7.56 7.37 -9.82
C GLY A 224 8.33 6.24 -9.12
N ASN A 225 9.58 6.46 -8.71
CA ASN A 225 10.45 5.37 -8.26
C ASN A 225 10.08 4.78 -6.89
N VAL A 226 9.61 5.59 -5.94
CA VAL A 226 9.31 5.09 -4.57
C VAL A 226 7.99 4.31 -4.57
N MET A 227 7.00 4.78 -5.32
CA MET A 227 5.71 4.11 -5.43
C MET A 227 5.84 2.79 -6.21
N GLU A 228 6.68 2.75 -7.25
CA GLU A 228 6.97 1.51 -7.99
C GLU A 228 7.70 0.49 -7.10
N GLN A 229 8.66 0.93 -6.28
CA GLN A 229 9.35 0.05 -5.32
C GLN A 229 8.40 -0.49 -4.24
N LEU A 230 7.50 0.34 -3.71
CA LEU A 230 6.49 -0.10 -2.74
C LEU A 230 5.43 -1.03 -3.37
N HIS A 231 5.02 -0.77 -4.62
CA HIS A 231 4.13 -1.68 -5.36
C HIS A 231 4.80 -3.04 -5.58
N ARG A 232 6.06 -3.08 -6.02
CA ARG A 232 6.82 -4.34 -6.17
C ARG A 232 6.91 -5.10 -4.83
N LEU A 233 7.15 -4.39 -3.73
CA LEU A 233 7.18 -5.00 -2.40
C LEU A 233 5.80 -5.56 -1.97
N GLY A 234 4.71 -4.86 -2.31
CA GLY A 234 3.34 -5.32 -2.11
C GLY A 234 2.98 -6.54 -2.95
N ASP A 235 3.41 -6.59 -4.21
CA ASP A 235 3.23 -7.74 -5.10
C ASP A 235 3.99 -8.97 -4.59
N MET A 236 5.22 -8.78 -4.10
CA MET A 236 6.02 -9.84 -3.47
C MET A 236 5.39 -10.37 -2.18
N ALA A 237 4.85 -9.49 -1.33
CA ALA A 237 4.16 -9.90 -0.10
C ALA A 237 2.88 -10.69 -0.42
N THR A 238 2.10 -10.23 -1.40
CA THR A 238 0.86 -10.88 -1.84
C THR A 238 1.15 -12.26 -2.44
N ALA A 239 2.22 -12.39 -3.24
CA ALA A 239 2.68 -13.66 -3.79
C ALA A 239 3.16 -14.65 -2.71
N ALA A 240 3.81 -14.16 -1.64
CA ALA A 240 4.25 -14.98 -0.51
C ALA A 240 3.07 -15.54 0.31
N PHE A 241 1.95 -14.81 0.41
CA PHE A 241 0.73 -15.29 1.07
C PHE A 241 -0.09 -16.27 0.20
N ALA A 242 0.17 -16.35 -1.11
CA ALA A 242 -0.55 -17.22 -2.05
C ALA A 242 0.09 -18.61 -2.21
N GLN A 243 1.22 -18.91 -1.57
CA GLN A 243 1.87 -20.22 -1.68
C GLN A 243 1.22 -21.27 -0.77
N PRO A 244 0.81 -22.44 -1.28
CA PRO A 244 0.35 -23.55 -0.45
C PRO A 244 1.52 -24.12 0.33
N GLN A 245 1.48 -24.01 1.66
CA GLN A 245 2.44 -24.67 2.53
C GLN A 245 2.36 -26.20 2.33
N ARG A 246 3.46 -26.80 1.87
CA ARG A 246 3.66 -28.26 1.93
C ARG A 246 3.83 -28.65 3.40
N GLY A 247 2.73 -29.01 4.05
CA GLY A 247 2.73 -29.59 5.40
C GLY A 247 3.09 -31.07 5.37
N GLY A 248 4.24 -31.40 5.94
CA GLY A 248 4.62 -32.76 6.31
C GLY A 248 3.77 -33.27 7.47
N SER A 249 3.41 -34.55 7.38
CA SER A 249 2.55 -35.30 8.29
C SER A 249 3.19 -35.52 9.67
N ALA A 250 2.40 -35.34 10.74
CA ALA A 250 2.53 -36.13 11.96
C ALA A 250 1.18 -36.16 12.69
N ALA A 251 0.60 -37.35 12.74
CA ALA A 251 -0.63 -37.67 13.43
C ALA A 251 -0.38 -37.90 14.94
N SER A 252 -1.32 -37.48 15.77
CA SER A 252 -1.72 -38.22 16.98
C SER A 252 -3.14 -37.84 17.40
N SER A 253 -3.82 -38.82 17.97
CA SER A 253 -5.27 -39.01 17.97
C SER A 253 -5.92 -38.88 19.35
N ALA A 254 -7.05 -38.14 19.39
CA ALA A 254 -8.31 -38.40 20.14
C ALA A 254 -8.32 -38.34 21.70
N PRO A 255 -9.50 -38.32 22.38
CA PRO A 255 -10.89 -38.10 21.94
C PRO A 255 -11.64 -36.97 22.71
N ALA A 256 -12.91 -36.77 22.31
CA ALA A 256 -13.86 -35.78 22.80
C ALA A 256 -14.76 -36.25 23.96
N ALA A 257 -15.16 -35.31 24.81
CA ALA A 257 -16.40 -35.22 25.62
C ALA A 257 -16.41 -33.78 26.17
N GLY A 258 -17.47 -33.01 26.32
CA GLY A 258 -18.90 -33.21 26.49
C GLY A 258 -19.41 -31.89 27.08
N SER A 259 -20.54 -31.40 26.60
CA SER A 259 -21.19 -30.14 26.99
C SER A 259 -21.51 -30.04 28.49
N GLN A 260 -21.36 -28.86 29.09
CA GLN A 260 -22.38 -28.28 29.99
C GLN A 260 -22.10 -26.82 30.34
N ALA A 261 -23.16 -26.02 30.33
CA ALA A 261 -23.21 -24.63 30.75
C ALA A 261 -23.28 -24.53 32.28
N ALA A 262 -22.64 -23.51 32.87
CA ALA A 262 -22.92 -23.07 34.24
C ALA A 262 -22.70 -21.56 34.39
N VAL A 263 -23.67 -20.95 35.08
CA VAL A 263 -23.87 -19.54 35.47
C VAL A 263 -22.87 -19.13 36.57
N PRO A 264 -22.48 -17.83 36.72
CA PRO A 264 -21.35 -17.43 37.56
C PRO A 264 -21.74 -17.23 39.03
N PRO A 265 -20.80 -17.26 39.98
CA PRO A 265 -20.97 -16.61 41.27
C PRO A 265 -20.34 -15.21 41.26
N ALA A 266 -21.07 -14.28 41.86
CA ALA A 266 -20.58 -13.02 42.34
C ALA A 266 -19.76 -13.24 43.62
N ASP A 267 -18.55 -12.69 43.71
CA ASP A 267 -18.20 -11.77 44.79
C ASP A 267 -16.82 -11.15 44.59
N GLY A 268 -16.69 -9.92 45.08
CA GLY A 268 -15.64 -8.98 44.73
C GLY A 268 -14.23 -9.35 45.17
N GLN A 269 -13.27 -8.98 44.33
CA GLN A 269 -12.04 -8.31 44.72
C GLN A 269 -11.40 -7.67 43.48
N ARG A 270 -11.32 -6.35 43.52
CA ARG A 270 -10.67 -5.48 42.53
C ARG A 270 -9.16 -5.70 42.64
N PRO A 271 -8.42 -6.13 41.60
CA PRO A 271 -6.98 -6.09 41.68
C PRO A 271 -6.53 -4.64 41.50
N GLU A 272 -5.99 -4.07 42.57
CA GLU A 272 -5.31 -2.78 42.56
C GLU A 272 -4.18 -2.82 41.53
N ALA A 273 -4.16 -1.80 40.67
CA ALA A 273 -3.06 -1.53 39.78
C ALA A 273 -1.81 -1.27 40.62
N SER A 274 -0.92 -2.26 40.68
CA SER A 274 0.43 -2.05 41.15
C SER A 274 1.15 -1.17 40.13
N LEU A 275 1.19 0.13 40.43
CA LEU A 275 2.12 1.08 39.82
C LEU A 275 3.53 0.49 39.97
N GLN A 276 4.05 -0.06 38.89
CA GLN A 276 5.48 -0.32 38.79
C GLN A 276 6.17 1.03 38.61
N VAL A 277 6.83 1.47 39.68
CA VAL A 277 7.74 2.60 39.70
C VAL A 277 8.83 2.35 38.66
N ALA A 278 8.79 3.14 37.58
CA ALA A 278 9.83 3.11 36.55
C ALA A 278 11.16 3.56 37.17
N VAL A 279 12.14 2.67 37.12
CA VAL A 279 13.56 2.97 37.34
C VAL A 279 14.00 4.01 36.28
N PRO A 280 14.71 5.10 36.63
CA PRO A 280 15.15 6.08 35.65
C PRO A 280 16.31 5.49 34.82
N GLY A 281 15.96 4.78 33.76
CA GLY A 281 16.85 4.45 32.65
C GLY A 281 17.05 5.67 31.74
N SER A 282 18.27 5.86 31.28
CA SER A 282 18.76 6.89 30.34
C SER A 282 17.73 7.34 29.29
N LYS A 283 17.38 8.62 29.29
CA LYS A 283 16.42 9.29 28.39
C LYS A 283 16.84 9.37 26.90
N GLU A 284 17.86 8.65 26.46
CA GLU A 284 18.52 8.93 25.17
C GLU A 284 18.14 8.00 24.00
N ASP A 285 17.30 6.97 24.20
CA ASP A 285 17.03 5.96 23.14
C ASP A 285 15.55 5.75 22.74
N GLU A 286 14.60 6.57 23.19
CA GLU A 286 13.21 6.44 22.71
C GLU A 286 13.05 7.15 21.35
N LEU A 287 12.78 6.36 20.30
CA LEU A 287 12.51 6.89 18.96
C LEU A 287 11.37 7.92 19.02
N PRO A 288 11.52 9.10 18.40
CA PRO A 288 10.47 10.12 18.41
C PRO A 288 9.21 9.55 17.77
N ARG A 289 8.08 9.78 18.43
CA ARG A 289 6.77 9.34 17.95
C ARG A 289 6.17 10.42 17.06
N PHE A 290 5.93 10.06 15.81
CA PHE A 290 5.26 10.91 14.85
C PHE A 290 3.79 10.57 14.72
N PHE A 291 2.99 11.59 14.42
CA PHE A 291 1.54 11.53 14.26
C PHE A 291 1.14 12.13 12.92
N ILE A 292 -0.04 11.73 12.45
CA ILE A 292 -0.69 12.30 11.27
C ILE A 292 -1.13 13.73 11.63
N PRO A 293 -0.76 14.75 10.85
CA PRO A 293 -1.02 16.15 11.20
C PRO A 293 -2.49 16.54 11.08
N GLY A 294 -2.97 17.35 12.02
CA GLY A 294 -4.30 17.96 11.97
C GLY A 294 -5.45 17.05 12.37
N GLN A 295 -6.69 17.49 12.11
CA GLN A 295 -7.87 16.65 12.29
C GLN A 295 -7.83 15.47 11.33
N VAL A 296 -8.01 14.26 11.83
CA VAL A 296 -7.99 13.06 10.99
C VAL A 296 -9.41 12.68 10.60
N VAL A 297 -9.68 12.65 9.29
CA VAL A 297 -10.87 12.05 8.69
C VAL A 297 -10.48 10.69 8.16
N HIS A 298 -10.98 9.62 8.79
CA HIS A 298 -10.75 8.25 8.33
C HIS A 298 -11.91 7.81 7.44
N LEU A 299 -11.59 7.44 6.20
CA LEU A 299 -12.52 6.82 5.27
C LEU A 299 -12.48 5.30 5.45
N TYR A 300 -13.61 4.67 5.72
CA TYR A 300 -13.70 3.22 5.96
C TYR A 300 -14.85 2.62 5.14
N LYS A 301 -14.86 1.30 4.96
CA LYS A 301 -15.98 0.62 4.26
C LYS A 301 -17.06 0.21 5.25
N GLN A 302 -18.31 0.49 4.91
CA GLN A 302 -19.49 -0.02 5.59
C GLN A 302 -20.51 -0.46 4.55
N ASN A 303 -20.91 -1.74 4.59
CA ASN A 303 -21.85 -2.34 3.64
C ASN A 303 -21.42 -2.13 2.16
N GLY A 304 -20.12 -2.25 1.89
CA GLY A 304 -19.54 -2.10 0.54
C GLY A 304 -19.24 -0.66 0.11
N LEU A 305 -19.80 0.34 0.78
CA LEU A 305 -19.60 1.75 0.45
C LEU A 305 -18.63 2.43 1.42
N SER A 306 -17.91 3.44 0.93
CA SER A 306 -17.06 4.28 1.80
C SER A 306 -17.89 5.24 2.67
N ARG A 307 -17.44 5.39 3.91
CA ARG A 307 -17.95 6.32 4.93
C ARG A 307 -16.79 7.10 5.51
N ALA A 308 -17.09 8.25 6.11
CA ALA A 308 -16.11 9.09 6.78
C ALA A 308 -16.44 9.22 8.26
N ALA A 309 -15.43 9.14 9.11
CA ALA A 309 -15.53 9.48 10.53
C ALA A 309 -14.32 10.32 10.95
N LEU A 310 -14.52 11.20 11.93
CA LEU A 310 -13.39 11.82 12.62
C LEU A 310 -12.73 10.76 13.50
N ALA A 311 -11.42 10.64 13.39
CA ALA A 311 -10.61 9.71 14.15
C ALA A 311 -9.56 10.45 14.98
N SER A 312 -9.20 9.88 16.12
CA SER A 312 -8.00 10.32 16.85
C SER A 312 -6.76 9.95 16.04
N CYS A 313 -5.75 10.82 16.01
CA CYS A 313 -4.43 10.47 15.44
C CYS A 313 -3.71 9.33 16.20
N THR A 314 -4.24 8.94 17.37
CA THR A 314 -3.79 7.79 18.17
C THR A 314 -4.69 6.56 18.04
N HIS A 315 -5.69 6.60 17.16
CA HIS A 315 -6.63 5.49 16.99
C HIS A 315 -5.89 4.23 16.50
N GLU A 316 -6.24 3.06 17.04
CA GLU A 316 -5.55 1.79 16.78
C GLU A 316 -5.43 1.48 15.28
N ALA A 317 -6.50 1.74 14.51
CA ALA A 317 -6.53 1.54 13.06
C ALA A 317 -5.50 2.38 12.27
N LEU A 318 -4.94 3.43 12.87
CA LEU A 318 -3.95 4.34 12.27
C LEU A 318 -2.54 4.12 12.83
N THR A 319 -2.42 3.45 13.98
CA THR A 319 -1.15 3.16 14.65
C THR A 319 -0.62 1.76 14.36
N ARG A 320 -1.13 1.11 13.31
CA ARG A 320 -0.68 -0.22 12.88
C ARG A 320 -0.78 -0.35 11.37
N ILE A 321 0.19 -1.03 10.77
CA ILE A 321 0.10 -1.45 9.37
C ILE A 321 -0.70 -2.76 9.35
N HIS A 322 -1.84 -2.73 8.67
CA HIS A 322 -2.66 -3.91 8.40
C HIS A 322 -2.36 -4.35 6.96
N PRO A 323 -1.64 -5.46 6.74
CA PRO A 323 -1.37 -5.93 5.39
C PRO A 323 -2.68 -6.36 4.72
N THR A 324 -3.14 -5.55 3.77
CA THR A 324 -4.28 -5.88 2.91
C THR A 324 -3.82 -5.81 1.45
N PRO A 325 -4.42 -6.61 0.54
CA PRO A 325 -4.05 -6.59 -0.88
C PRO A 325 -4.17 -5.19 -1.51
N ASP A 326 -5.12 -4.39 -1.01
CA ASP A 326 -5.46 -3.09 -1.57
C ASP A 326 -4.71 -1.92 -0.89
N MET A 327 -3.87 -2.15 0.12
CA MET A 327 -3.28 -1.06 0.94
C MET A 327 -2.48 -0.02 0.11
N MET A 328 -1.92 -0.45 -1.02
CA MET A 328 -1.21 0.42 -1.96
C MET A 328 -2.19 1.13 -2.91
N GLU A 329 -3.24 0.44 -3.37
CA GLU A 329 -4.30 1.03 -4.20
C GLU A 329 -5.08 2.09 -3.42
N ASP A 330 -5.33 1.83 -2.13
CA ASP A 330 -5.96 2.74 -1.18
C ASP A 330 -5.24 4.07 -1.07
N HIS A 331 -3.92 4.09 -1.32
CA HIS A 331 -3.12 5.31 -1.33
C HIS A 331 -3.34 6.18 -2.58
N THR A 332 -3.88 5.65 -3.68
CA THR A 332 -3.98 6.39 -4.94
C THR A 332 -4.99 7.53 -4.86
N VAL A 333 -4.73 8.64 -5.57
CA VAL A 333 -5.65 9.79 -5.66
C VAL A 333 -7.05 9.37 -6.12
N ARG A 334 -7.12 8.42 -7.06
CA ARG A 334 -8.39 7.85 -7.55
C ARG A 334 -9.17 7.16 -6.45
N ALA A 335 -8.51 6.37 -5.59
CA ALA A 335 -9.15 5.69 -4.49
C ALA A 335 -9.68 6.68 -3.43
N TYR A 336 -8.96 7.77 -3.18
CA TYR A 336 -9.41 8.86 -2.32
C TYR A 336 -10.63 9.59 -2.88
N ASP A 337 -10.61 9.99 -4.16
CA ASP A 337 -11.74 10.66 -4.82
C ASP A 337 -13.00 9.78 -4.76
N GLU A 338 -12.88 8.50 -5.11
CA GLU A 338 -13.98 7.55 -5.04
C GLU A 338 -14.54 7.43 -3.62
N ALA A 339 -13.66 7.22 -2.63
CA ALA A 339 -14.06 7.04 -1.25
C ALA A 339 -14.77 8.28 -0.68
N LEU A 340 -14.30 9.49 -1.05
CA LEU A 340 -14.91 10.75 -0.63
C LEU A 340 -16.28 10.96 -1.25
N ARG A 341 -16.42 10.72 -2.57
CA ARG A 341 -17.71 10.84 -3.25
C ARG A 341 -18.75 9.90 -2.66
N GLN A 342 -18.37 8.66 -2.38
CA GLN A 342 -19.23 7.69 -1.69
C GLN A 342 -19.56 8.11 -0.25
N ALA A 343 -18.59 8.65 0.49
CA ALA A 343 -18.79 9.10 1.88
C ALA A 343 -19.74 10.31 1.99
N CYS A 344 -19.84 11.14 0.96
CA CYS A 344 -20.77 12.27 0.90
C CYS A 344 -22.24 11.86 0.71
N ILE A 345 -22.53 10.60 0.41
CA ILE A 345 -23.90 10.09 0.23
C ILE A 345 -24.57 9.95 1.60
N ARG A 346 -25.52 10.85 1.90
CA ARG A 346 -26.21 10.91 3.21
C ARG A 346 -27.10 9.70 3.50
N ASN A 347 -27.82 9.22 2.48
CA ASN A 347 -28.76 8.11 2.57
C ASN A 347 -28.32 6.98 1.63
N PRO A 348 -27.29 6.21 2.02
CA PRO A 348 -26.74 5.17 1.16
C PRO A 348 -27.75 4.02 1.00
N MET A 349 -28.14 3.76 -0.24
CA MET A 349 -28.93 2.58 -0.59
C MET A 349 -27.96 1.42 -0.81
N ALA A 350 -27.59 0.69 0.25
CA ALA A 350 -26.81 -0.55 0.09
C ALA A 350 -27.77 -1.72 -0.14
N PRO A 351 -27.43 -2.69 -1.00
CA PRO A 351 -28.21 -3.91 -1.08
C PRO A 351 -28.14 -4.67 0.25
N ARG A 352 -29.14 -5.51 0.50
CA ARG A 352 -29.09 -6.44 1.63
C ARG A 352 -28.08 -7.54 1.32
N TRP A 353 -26.90 -7.46 1.92
CA TRP A 353 -25.84 -8.46 1.78
C TRP A 353 -26.29 -9.80 2.37
N GLU A 354 -26.31 -10.84 1.55
CA GLU A 354 -26.56 -12.23 1.94
C GLU A 354 -25.30 -12.81 2.59
N ALA A 355 -25.43 -13.47 3.75
CA ALA A 355 -24.28 -14.05 4.43
C ALA A 355 -23.75 -15.27 3.66
N PHE A 356 -22.43 -15.47 3.64
CA PHE A 356 -21.83 -16.60 2.93
C PHE A 356 -22.27 -17.95 3.50
N GLU A 357 -22.62 -18.04 4.78
CA GLU A 357 -23.09 -19.26 5.44
C GLU A 357 -24.51 -19.63 5.02
N GLN A 358 -25.32 -18.64 4.63
CA GLN A 358 -26.72 -18.84 4.27
C GLN A 358 -26.89 -19.46 2.87
N ARG A 359 -25.81 -19.52 2.08
CA ARG A 359 -25.86 -19.92 0.68
C ARG A 359 -24.78 -20.95 0.34
N LYS A 360 -25.20 -22.14 -0.09
CA LYS A 360 -24.29 -23.23 -0.50
C LYS A 360 -24.03 -23.29 -2.02
N VAL A 361 -24.88 -22.67 -2.82
CA VAL A 361 -24.81 -22.67 -4.29
C VAL A 361 -24.95 -21.25 -4.85
N CYS A 362 -24.39 -21.01 -6.04
CA CYS A 362 -24.45 -19.73 -6.72
C CYS A 362 -25.90 -19.26 -6.91
N ALA A 363 -26.21 -18.03 -6.50
CA ALA A 363 -27.55 -17.46 -6.68
C ALA A 363 -27.92 -17.17 -8.14
N CYS A 364 -26.96 -17.22 -9.06
CA CYS A 364 -27.18 -16.97 -10.48
C CYS A 364 -27.39 -18.27 -11.27
N CYS A 365 -26.43 -19.21 -11.22
CA CYS A 365 -26.49 -20.46 -12.00
C CYS A 365 -26.91 -21.71 -11.20
N GLY A 366 -27.01 -21.62 -9.87
CA GLY A 366 -27.35 -22.77 -9.02
C GLY A 366 -26.23 -23.81 -8.85
N ALA A 367 -25.05 -23.62 -9.45
CA ALA A 367 -23.91 -24.52 -9.27
C ALA A 367 -23.28 -24.38 -7.87
N ASP A 368 -22.66 -25.45 -7.36
CA ASP A 368 -21.77 -25.36 -6.20
C ASP A 368 -20.61 -24.41 -6.52
N PHE A 369 -20.20 -23.56 -5.58
CA PHE A 369 -19.12 -22.60 -5.80
C PHE A 369 -17.79 -23.27 -6.15
N ASN A 370 -17.56 -24.50 -5.71
CA ASN A 370 -16.33 -25.24 -6.03
C ASN A 370 -16.40 -26.08 -7.32
N TRP A 371 -17.45 -25.93 -8.15
CA TRP A 371 -17.68 -26.82 -9.31
C TRP A 371 -16.50 -26.90 -10.28
N ALA A 372 -15.79 -25.78 -10.49
CA ALA A 372 -14.68 -25.68 -11.43
C ALA A 372 -13.34 -26.12 -10.83
N TYR A 373 -13.29 -26.44 -9.54
CA TYR A 373 -12.05 -26.68 -8.81
C TYR A 373 -11.87 -28.16 -8.45
N VAL A 374 -10.65 -28.65 -8.67
CA VAL A 374 -10.26 -30.04 -8.37
C VAL A 374 -10.34 -30.33 -6.88
N LEU A 375 -9.87 -29.39 -6.06
CA LEU A 375 -9.89 -29.49 -4.61
C LEU A 375 -11.24 -28.95 -4.12
N LYS A 376 -12.18 -29.85 -3.82
CA LYS A 376 -13.53 -29.52 -3.32
C LYS A 376 -13.55 -29.12 -1.83
N SER A 377 -12.48 -28.48 -1.36
CA SER A 377 -12.30 -28.14 0.05
C SER A 377 -13.19 -26.98 0.49
N GLU A 378 -13.52 -26.90 1.79
CA GLU A 378 -14.30 -25.77 2.32
C GLU A 378 -13.63 -24.42 2.12
N PRO A 379 -12.31 -24.25 2.38
CA PRO A 379 -11.64 -22.97 2.17
C PRO A 379 -11.74 -22.50 0.72
N GLN A 380 -11.56 -23.40 -0.24
CA GLN A 380 -11.68 -23.08 -1.66
C GLN A 380 -13.12 -22.73 -2.04
N ARG A 381 -14.10 -23.43 -1.48
CA ARG A 381 -15.51 -23.10 -1.65
C ARG A 381 -15.84 -21.71 -1.09
N MET A 382 -15.24 -21.30 0.02
CA MET A 382 -15.41 -19.95 0.57
C MET A 382 -14.74 -18.88 -0.31
N LEU A 383 -13.52 -19.14 -0.81
CA LEU A 383 -12.82 -18.21 -1.70
C LEU A 383 -13.54 -18.00 -3.06
N ALA A 384 -14.28 -19.00 -3.52
CA ALA A 384 -15.05 -18.92 -4.76
C ALA A 384 -16.39 -18.18 -4.62
N ARG A 385 -16.80 -17.83 -3.38
CA ARG A 385 -18.01 -17.04 -3.11
C ARG A 385 -17.68 -15.57 -3.25
N VAL A 386 -18.45 -14.87 -4.08
CA VAL A 386 -18.38 -13.41 -4.22
C VAL A 386 -19.77 -12.81 -4.11
N HIS A 387 -19.87 -11.55 -3.69
CA HIS A 387 -21.15 -10.84 -3.68
C HIS A 387 -21.36 -10.03 -4.97
N CYS A 388 -22.60 -9.97 -5.42
CA CYS A 388 -23.04 -8.98 -6.39
C CYS A 388 -23.32 -7.65 -5.67
N PHE A 389 -22.73 -6.55 -6.15
CA PHE A 389 -22.91 -5.22 -5.56
C PHE A 389 -24.27 -4.58 -5.89
N SER A 390 -25.03 -5.16 -6.84
CA SER A 390 -26.39 -4.72 -7.17
C SER A 390 -27.43 -5.33 -6.23
N CYS A 391 -27.43 -6.66 -6.09
CA CYS A 391 -28.49 -7.37 -5.37
C CYS A 391 -28.06 -7.95 -4.02
N GLY A 392 -26.77 -7.86 -3.66
CA GLY A 392 -26.22 -8.37 -2.40
C GLY A 392 -26.14 -9.90 -2.28
N LYS A 393 -26.59 -10.65 -3.29
CA LYS A 393 -26.59 -12.11 -3.29
C LYS A 393 -25.21 -12.70 -3.53
N VAL A 394 -25.01 -13.92 -3.03
CA VAL A 394 -23.76 -14.68 -3.21
C VAL A 394 -23.78 -15.42 -4.55
N VAL A 395 -22.81 -15.14 -5.41
CA VAL A 395 -22.65 -15.70 -6.76
C VAL A 395 -21.24 -16.24 -6.96
N CYS A 396 -21.04 -17.12 -7.94
CA CYS A 396 -19.72 -17.60 -8.30
C CYS A 396 -19.00 -16.56 -9.17
N ASP A 397 -17.67 -16.64 -9.22
CA ASP A 397 -16.87 -15.73 -10.04
C ASP A 397 -17.30 -15.76 -11.51
N GLY A 398 -17.54 -16.95 -12.08
CA GLY A 398 -18.00 -17.11 -13.47
C GLY A 398 -19.31 -16.37 -13.80
N CYS A 399 -20.25 -16.27 -12.86
CA CYS A 399 -21.52 -15.55 -13.05
C CYS A 399 -21.45 -14.05 -12.72
N SER A 400 -20.25 -13.51 -12.49
CA SER A 400 -20.04 -12.13 -12.07
C SER A 400 -18.80 -11.50 -12.69
N GLN A 401 -18.50 -11.88 -13.92
CA GLN A 401 -17.37 -11.33 -14.69
C GLN A 401 -17.65 -9.89 -15.15
N ASN A 402 -18.92 -9.48 -15.18
CA ASN A 402 -19.33 -8.16 -15.60
C ASN A 402 -19.22 -7.14 -14.46
N ARG A 403 -18.93 -5.88 -14.83
CA ARG A 403 -18.91 -4.75 -13.89
C ARG A 403 -19.79 -3.62 -14.37
N ARG A 404 -20.55 -3.00 -13.46
CA ARG A 404 -21.43 -1.86 -13.75
C ARG A 404 -21.41 -0.87 -12.61
N ALA A 405 -21.53 0.42 -12.93
CA ALA A 405 -21.82 1.43 -11.92
C ALA A 405 -23.29 1.28 -11.49
N HIS A 406 -23.55 1.40 -10.20
CA HIS A 406 -24.87 1.40 -9.60
C HIS A 406 -25.04 2.69 -8.81
N GLU A 407 -25.22 3.80 -9.52
CA GLU A 407 -25.32 5.14 -8.93
C GLU A 407 -26.49 5.23 -7.93
N GLN A 408 -27.59 4.52 -8.20
CA GLN A 408 -28.73 4.41 -7.30
C GLN A 408 -28.39 3.76 -5.95
N LEU A 409 -27.33 2.94 -5.91
CA LEU A 409 -26.81 2.33 -4.69
C LEU A 409 -25.57 3.05 -4.13
N GLY A 410 -25.14 4.13 -4.79
CA GLY A 410 -23.94 4.89 -4.43
C GLY A 410 -22.62 4.34 -4.96
N PHE A 411 -22.65 3.33 -5.84
CA PHE A 411 -21.46 2.83 -6.53
C PHE A 411 -21.26 3.58 -7.85
N ILE A 412 -20.51 4.67 -7.81
CA ILE A 412 -20.28 5.54 -8.99
C ILE A 412 -19.22 5.00 -9.96
N VAL A 413 -18.34 4.10 -9.49
CA VAL A 413 -17.43 3.34 -10.35
C VAL A 413 -17.99 1.95 -10.66
N PRO A 414 -17.58 1.33 -11.78
CA PRO A 414 -17.98 -0.03 -12.10
C PRO A 414 -17.56 -1.05 -11.04
N VAL A 415 -18.55 -1.61 -10.35
CA VAL A 415 -18.40 -2.66 -9.33
C VAL A 415 -18.86 -4.00 -9.87
N ARG A 416 -18.51 -5.10 -9.20
CA ARG A 416 -18.87 -6.47 -9.60
C ARG A 416 -20.39 -6.64 -9.61
N THR A 417 -20.93 -7.06 -10.74
CA THR A 417 -22.37 -7.23 -10.95
C THR A 417 -22.60 -8.62 -11.53
N CYS A 418 -23.49 -9.41 -10.92
CA CYS A 418 -23.82 -10.73 -11.46
C CYS A 418 -24.53 -10.60 -12.81
N ASP A 419 -24.43 -11.63 -13.65
CA ASP A 419 -24.99 -11.64 -15.00
C ASP A 419 -26.50 -11.34 -14.98
N SER A 420 -27.23 -11.88 -14.01
CA SER A 420 -28.66 -11.59 -13.87
C SER A 420 -28.96 -10.11 -13.64
N CYS A 421 -28.14 -9.39 -12.86
CA CYS A 421 -28.34 -7.95 -12.63
C CYS A 421 -27.76 -7.11 -13.78
N PHE A 422 -26.73 -7.62 -14.45
CA PHE A 422 -26.10 -6.92 -15.57
C PHE A 422 -27.00 -6.91 -16.81
N PHE A 423 -27.56 -8.06 -17.19
CA PHE A 423 -28.41 -8.23 -18.38
C PHE A 423 -29.90 -7.91 -18.15
N SER A 424 -30.34 -7.73 -16.90
CA SER A 424 -31.73 -7.37 -16.58
C SER A 424 -31.79 -6.31 -15.46
N PRO A 425 -31.38 -5.06 -15.75
CA PRO A 425 -31.33 -4.00 -14.75
C PRO A 425 -32.72 -3.55 -14.25
N ASP A 426 -33.78 -3.78 -15.02
CA ASP A 426 -35.14 -3.30 -14.68
C ASP A 426 -35.88 -4.18 -13.65
N ARG A 427 -35.20 -5.16 -13.03
CA ARG A 427 -35.78 -6.00 -11.98
C ARG A 427 -35.66 -5.39 -10.57
N ASP A 428 -35.20 -4.15 -10.47
CA ASP A 428 -34.88 -3.51 -9.20
C ASP A 428 -36.14 -3.01 -8.47
N PHE A 429 -36.57 -3.74 -7.43
CA PHE A 429 -36.40 -3.40 -6.00
C PHE A 429 -37.27 -4.26 -5.09
#